data_AF-A0A938QVK2-F1
#
_entry.id   AF-A0A938QVK2-F1
#
_cell.length_a   1.000
_cell.length_b   1.000
_cell.length_c   1.000
_cell.angle_alpha   90.00
_cell.angle_beta   90.00
_cell.angle_gamma   90.00
#
_symmetry.space_group_name_H-M   'P 1'
#
loop_
_entity.id
_entity.type
_entity.pdbx_description
1 polymer ?
#
loop_
_entity_poly.entity_id
_entity_poly.type
_entity_poly.pdbx_seq_one_letter_code
_entity_poly.pdbx_strand_id
1 'polypeptide(L)'
;MTVPALRTLRATVDNVNGNGDVTVGVVSDCTATRTACLAAQDGPSGTAAETVRFVNSANTPRDVFIVVDALSANDGFTFTLTATLE
;
A
#
# COMPACT_ATOMS: atom_id res chain seq x y z
N MET A 1 -6.80 2.79 -8.30
CA MET A 1 -6.43 2.06 -9.53
C MET A 1 -7.34 0.86 -9.69
N THR A 2 -7.56 0.41 -10.92
CA THR A 2 -8.35 -0.79 -11.22
C THR A 2 -7.45 -2.02 -11.28
N VAL A 3 -7.77 -3.05 -10.50
CA VAL A 3 -7.14 -4.38 -10.55
C VAL A 3 -8.07 -5.31 -11.33
N PRO A 4 -7.68 -5.81 -12.52
CA PRO A 4 -8.52 -6.71 -13.29
C PRO A 4 -8.88 -7.99 -12.53
N ALA A 5 -9.94 -8.67 -12.98
CA ALA A 5 -10.35 -9.95 -12.42
C ALA A 5 -9.19 -10.95 -12.42
N LEU A 6 -9.02 -11.68 -11.31
CA LEU A 6 -8.01 -12.73 -11.14
C LEU A 6 -6.55 -12.26 -11.35
N ARG A 7 -6.29 -10.95 -11.20
CA ARG A 7 -4.92 -10.39 -11.26
C ARG A 7 -4.42 -9.96 -9.89
N THR A 8 -3.11 -9.84 -9.79
CA THR A 8 -2.44 -9.41 -8.56
C THR A 8 -1.93 -8.00 -8.73
N LEU A 9 -2.25 -7.12 -7.78
CA LEU A 9 -1.56 -5.87 -7.59
C LEU A 9 -0.38 -6.09 -6.65
N ARG A 10 0.81 -5.71 -7.08
CA ARG A 10 1.98 -5.55 -6.21
C ARG A 10 2.29 -4.06 -6.09
N ALA A 11 2.37 -3.55 -4.87
CA ALA A 11 2.78 -2.18 -4.58
C ALA A 11 3.99 -2.21 -3.64
N THR A 12 5.04 -1.47 -4.00
CA THR A 12 6.25 -1.32 -3.20
C THR A 12 6.48 0.16 -2.89
N VAL A 13 6.65 0.47 -1.61
CA VAL A 13 7.02 1.79 -1.10
C VAL A 13 8.45 1.72 -0.61
N ASP A 14 9.32 2.58 -1.13
CA ASP A 14 10.69 2.70 -0.66
C ASP A 14 10.87 4.03 0.09
N ASN A 15 11.41 3.98 1.31
CA ASN A 15 11.70 5.15 2.11
C ASN A 15 13.05 5.76 1.69
N VAL A 16 12.99 6.84 0.92
CA VAL A 16 14.15 7.42 0.22
C VAL A 16 15.12 8.10 1.16
N ASN A 17 14.65 8.69 2.26
CA ASN A 17 15.48 9.42 3.20
C ASN A 17 15.74 8.65 4.51
N GLY A 18 15.21 7.42 4.65
CA GLY A 18 15.37 6.58 5.83
C GLY A 18 14.74 7.15 7.10
N ASN A 19 13.94 8.22 6.97
CA ASN A 19 13.25 8.84 8.08
C ASN A 19 11.86 8.25 8.21
N GLY A 20 11.47 7.87 9.42
CA GLY A 20 10.15 7.31 9.70
C GLY A 20 10.01 5.83 9.33
N ASP A 21 8.95 5.25 9.86
CA ASP A 21 8.54 3.87 9.60
C ASP A 21 7.39 3.91 8.59
N VAL A 22 7.66 3.52 7.35
CA VAL A 22 6.66 3.58 6.27
C VAL A 22 5.85 2.30 6.27
N THR A 23 4.56 2.43 6.01
CA THR A 23 3.64 1.31 5.86
C THR A 23 2.88 1.43 4.56
N VAL A 24 2.40 0.31 4.03
CA VAL A 24 1.62 0.30 2.80
C VAL A 24 0.39 -0.60 2.91
N GLY A 25 -0.76 -0.04 2.56
CA GLY A 25 -2.06 -0.72 2.58
C GLY A 25 -2.77 -0.65 1.24
N VAL A 26 -3.63 -1.63 0.98
CA VAL A 26 -4.60 -1.63 -0.12
C VAL A 26 -6.00 -1.59 0.48
N VAL A 27 -6.81 -0.64 0.05
CA VAL A 27 -8.19 -0.46 0.53
C VAL A 27 -9.19 -0.34 -0.62
N SER A 28 -10.47 -0.64 -0.36
CA SER A 28 -11.54 -0.43 -1.34
C SER A 28 -12.13 0.99 -1.31
N ASP A 29 -11.92 1.73 -0.23
CA ASP A 29 -12.52 3.04 -0.01
C ASP A 29 -11.68 3.89 0.96
N CYS A 30 -11.50 5.17 0.65
CA CYS A 30 -10.80 6.14 1.50
C CYS A 30 -11.75 7.16 2.17
N THR A 31 -13.07 7.02 1.99
CA THR A 31 -14.05 7.97 2.52
C THR A 31 -14.65 7.56 3.87
N ALA A 32 -14.52 6.29 4.24
CA ALA A 32 -14.98 5.80 5.54
C ALA A 32 -14.10 6.28 6.69
N THR A 33 -14.72 6.57 7.84
CA THR A 33 -14.02 6.93 9.08
C THR A 33 -13.17 5.79 9.65
N ARG A 34 -13.45 4.55 9.23
CA ARG A 34 -12.65 3.37 9.53
C ARG A 34 -12.68 2.44 8.32
N THR A 35 -11.55 2.36 7.62
CA THR A 35 -11.38 1.45 6.49
C THR A 35 -10.55 0.25 6.92
N ALA A 36 -11.06 -0.96 6.67
CA ALA A 36 -10.27 -2.17 6.80
C ALA A 36 -9.39 -2.37 5.56
N CYS A 37 -8.11 -2.66 5.77
CA CYS A 37 -7.20 -3.01 4.67
C CYS A 37 -7.62 -4.34 4.04
N LEU A 38 -7.70 -4.37 2.71
CA LEU A 38 -7.80 -5.59 1.91
C LEU A 38 -6.49 -6.38 1.96
N ALA A 39 -5.38 -5.66 2.01
CA ALA A 39 -4.03 -6.18 2.24
C ALA A 39 -3.21 -5.05 2.88
N ALA A 40 -2.25 -5.37 3.75
CA ALA A 40 -1.35 -4.40 4.32
C ALA A 40 0.01 -5.06 4.60
N GLN A 41 1.04 -4.23 4.63
CA GLN A 41 2.39 -4.62 4.97
C GLN A 41 3.02 -3.52 5.84
N ASP A 42 3.60 -3.95 6.95
CA ASP A 42 4.26 -3.14 7.98
C ASP A 42 5.44 -3.96 8.49
N GLY A 43 6.65 -3.59 8.05
CA GLY A 43 7.89 -4.26 8.36
C GLY A 43 8.59 -3.68 9.59
N PRO A 44 9.73 -4.25 10.01
CA PRO A 44 10.52 -3.66 11.08
C PRO A 44 11.11 -2.30 10.66
N SER A 45 11.00 -1.31 11.55
CA SER A 45 11.42 0.07 11.32
C SER A 45 12.85 0.24 10.79
N GLY A 46 13.01 1.16 9.83
CA GLY A 46 14.29 1.84 9.62
C GLY A 46 15.19 1.37 8.47
N THR A 47 14.66 0.88 7.34
CA THR A 47 15.26 0.99 5.96
C THR A 47 14.70 -0.03 4.95
N ALA A 48 13.64 -0.77 5.25
CA ALA A 48 13.08 -1.70 4.26
C ALA A 48 12.09 -1.00 3.33
N ALA A 49 12.12 -1.36 2.05
CA ALA A 49 11.00 -1.10 1.16
C ALA A 49 9.83 -2.00 1.57
N GLU A 50 8.67 -1.42 1.84
CA GLU A 50 7.47 -2.20 2.16
C GLU A 50 6.78 -2.65 0.89
N THR A 51 6.40 -3.93 0.83
CA THR A 51 5.72 -4.50 -0.34
C THR A 51 4.44 -5.19 0.05
N VAL A 52 3.31 -4.69 -0.46
CA VAL A 52 2.00 -5.35 -0.32
C VAL A 52 1.58 -6.03 -1.62
N ARG A 53 0.94 -7.18 -1.50
CA ARG A 53 0.31 -7.92 -2.60
C ARG A 53 -1.19 -8.05 -2.34
N PHE A 54 -2.00 -7.61 -3.30
CA PHE A 54 -3.46 -7.79 -3.28
C PHE A 54 -3.91 -8.59 -4.49
N VAL A 55 -4.56 -9.72 -4.26
CA VAL A 55 -5.15 -10.54 -5.32
C VAL A 55 -6.62 -10.18 -5.48
N ASN A 56 -7.02 -9.72 -6.67
CA ASN A 56 -8.43 -9.62 -6.99
C ASN A 56 -8.99 -11.02 -7.32
N SER A 57 -9.44 -11.74 -6.30
CA SER A 57 -10.03 -13.07 -6.44
C SER A 57 -11.45 -13.08 -7.05
N ALA A 58 -12.01 -11.90 -7.39
CA ALA A 58 -13.30 -11.82 -8.05
C ALA A 58 -13.19 -12.03 -9.57
N ASN A 59 -14.32 -12.38 -10.17
CA ASN A 59 -14.47 -12.50 -11.63
C ASN A 59 -14.75 -11.16 -12.32
N THR A 60 -14.67 -10.05 -11.59
CA THR A 60 -14.85 -8.68 -12.11
C THR A 60 -13.70 -7.79 -11.68
N PRO A 61 -13.35 -6.74 -12.46
CA PRO A 61 -12.40 -5.73 -12.02
C PRO A 61 -12.81 -5.09 -10.70
N ARG A 62 -11.83 -4.68 -9.89
CA ARG A 62 -12.04 -3.95 -8.63
C ARG A 62 -11.20 -2.70 -8.60
N ASP A 63 -11.82 -1.59 -8.23
CA ASP A 63 -11.09 -0.38 -7.91
C ASP A 63 -10.60 -0.44 -6.46
N VAL A 64 -9.33 -0.10 -6.28
CA VAL A 64 -8.66 -0.05 -4.99
C VAL A 64 -7.81 1.21 -4.87
N PHE A 65 -7.48 1.58 -3.65
CA PHE A 65 -6.54 2.64 -3.33
C PHE A 65 -5.31 2.03 -2.65
N ILE A 66 -4.14 2.56 -2.98
CA ILE A 66 -2.90 2.28 -2.25
C ILE A 66 -2.74 3.42 -1.24
N VAL A 67 -2.62 3.07 0.03
CA VAL A 67 -2.41 4.00 1.13
C VAL A 67 -0.97 3.84 1.57
N VAL A 68 -0.23 4.94 1.60
CA VAL A 68 1.10 5.03 2.20
C VAL A 68 0.93 5.83 3.47
N ASP A 69 1.37 5.27 4.59
CA ASP A 69 1.21 5.88 5.92
C ASP A 69 2.51 5.72 6.73
N ALA A 70 2.63 6.43 7.84
CA ALA A 70 3.75 6.32 8.76
C ALA A 70 3.32 6.35 10.22
N LEU A 71 4.10 5.68 11.09
CA LEU A 71 3.84 5.59 12.53
C LEU A 71 3.68 6.98 13.20
N SER A 72 4.43 7.97 12.73
CA SER A 72 4.53 9.30 13.32
C SER A 72 4.33 10.38 12.24
N ALA A 73 3.28 11.18 12.40
CA ALA A 73 2.97 12.31 11.51
C ALA A 73 4.04 13.43 11.50
N ASN A 74 4.99 13.40 12.43
CA ASN A 74 6.03 14.43 12.58
C ASN A 74 7.30 14.12 11.78
N ASP A 75 7.45 12.89 11.29
CA ASP A 75 8.62 12.48 10.52
C ASP A 75 8.29 12.71 9.05
N GLY A 76 8.47 13.95 8.58
CA GLY A 76 8.40 14.22 7.15
C GLY A 76 9.33 13.25 6.41
N PHE A 77 8.74 12.35 5.62
CA PHE A 77 9.48 11.33 4.86
C PHE A 77 9.23 11.50 3.37
N THR A 78 10.24 11.16 2.58
CA THR A 78 10.13 11.11 1.13
C THR A 78 10.11 9.65 0.72
N PHE A 79 9.14 9.27 -0.11
CA PHE A 79 9.03 7.90 -0.59
C PHE A 79 8.97 7.84 -2.11
N THR A 80 9.33 6.68 -2.66
CA THR A 80 8.90 6.29 -4.00
C THR A 80 7.83 5.23 -3.88
N LEU A 81 6.86 5.24 -4.80
CA LEU A 81 5.83 4.22 -4.92
C LEU A 81 5.92 3.61 -6.32
N THR A 82 6.11 2.29 -6.36
CA THR A 82 5.99 1.50 -7.59
C THR A 82 4.80 0.57 -7.46
N ALA A 83 3.89 0.61 -8.43
CA ALA A 83 2.72 -0.27 -8.49
C ALA A 83 2.69 -1.03 -9.83
N THR A 84 2.58 -2.35 -9.79
CA THR A 84 2.56 -3.22 -10.96
C THR A 84 1.40 -4.21 -10.90
N LEU A 85 0.82 -4.51 -12.06
CA LEU A 85 -0.14 -5.60 -12.21
C LEU A 85 0.61 -6.85 -12.67
N GLU A 86 0.51 -7.91 -11.87
CA GLU A 86 1.04 -9.26 -12.12
C GLU A 86 -0.06 -10.19 -12.62
#